data_AF-A0AAN4AH40-F1
#
_entry.id   AF-A0AAN4AH40-F1
#
_cell.length_a   1.000
_cell.length_b   1.000
_cell.length_c   1.000
_cell.angle_alpha   90.00
_cell.angle_beta   90.00
_cell.angle_gamma   90.00
#
_symmetry.space_group_name_H-M   'P 1'
#
loop_
_entity.id
_entity.type
_entity.pdbx_description
1 polymer ?
#
loop_
_entity_poly.entity_id
_entity_poly.type
_entity_poly.pdbx_seq_one_letter_code
_entity_poly.pdbx_strand_id
1 'polypeptide(L)' 'MFFLSLKEDSVLLNIAFPADKVNITEFINLMENGYLLKNEVISLLS' A
#
# COMPACT_ATOMS: atom_id res chain seq x y z
N MET A 1 4.85 -1.93 6.09
CA MET A 1 5.35 -2.86 5.05
C MET A 1 4.31 -2.96 3.96
N PHE A 2 4.71 -2.73 2.71
CA PHE A 2 3.84 -2.87 1.54
C PHE A 2 4.04 -4.24 0.90
N PHE A 3 2.96 -4.86 0.44
CA PHE A 3 3.05 -6.10 -0.33
C PHE A 3 1.88 -6.21 -1.31
N LEU A 4 2.17 -6.81 -2.46
CA LEU A 4 1.17 -7.13 -3.46
C LEU A 4 0.58 -8.51 -3.18
N SER A 5 -0.73 -8.63 -3.30
CA SER A 5 -1.41 -9.94 -3.29
C SER A 5 -2.35 -10.04 -4.47
N LEU A 6 -2.50 -11.27 -4.98
CA LEU A 6 -3.53 -11.58 -5.98
C LEU A 6 -4.80 -12.04 -5.26
N LYS A 7 -5.93 -11.47 -5.64
CA LYS A 7 -7.25 -11.94 -5.22
C LYS A 7 -8.14 -12.02 -6.44
N GLU A 8 -8.48 -13.25 -6.84
CA GLU A 8 -9.22 -13.51 -8.06
C GLU A 8 -8.52 -12.81 -9.25
N ASP A 9 -9.22 -11.90 -9.93
CA ASP A 9 -8.70 -11.14 -11.07
C ASP A 9 -8.18 -9.74 -10.68
N SER A 10 -7.91 -9.51 -9.39
CA SER A 10 -7.45 -8.21 -8.86
C SER A 10 -6.06 -8.29 -8.23
N VAL A 11 -5.22 -7.30 -8.55
CA VAL A 11 -3.97 -7.03 -7.83
C VAL A 11 -4.29 -6.07 -6.69
N LEU A 12 -4.02 -6.50 -5.46
CA LEU A 12 -4.22 -5.69 -4.26
C LEU A 12 -2.87 -5.20 -3.74
N LEU A 13 -2.80 -3.92 -3.41
CA LEU A 13 -1.70 -3.36 -2.63
C LEU A 13 -2.11 -3.30 -1.17
N ASN A 14 -1.44 -4.10 -0.34
CA ASN A 14 -1.71 -4.17 1.10
C ASN A 14 -0.66 -3.41 1.88
N ILE A 15 -1.10 -2.82 2.99
CA ILE A 15 -0.24 -2.11 3.94
C ILE A 15 -0.37 -2.83 5.29
N ALA A 16 0.71 -3.45 5.74
CA ALA A 16 0.81 -4.01 7.09
C ALA A 16 1.61 -3.08 7.98
N PHE A 17 1.12 -2.86 9.20
CA PHE A 17 1.81 -2.08 10.22
C PHE A 17 1.50 -2.62 11.62
N PRO A 18 2.38 -2.44 12.61
CA PRO A 18 2.13 -2.90 13.97
C PRO A 18 1.02 -2.07 14.62
N ALA A 19 0.05 -2.74 15.23
CA ALA A 19 -1.13 -2.10 15.83
C ALA A 19 -0.79 -1.19 17.03
N ASP A 20 0.33 -1.43 17.68
CA ASP A 20 0.80 -0.76 18.90
C ASP A 20 1.82 0.36 18.64
N LYS A 21 2.27 0.54 17.39
CA LYS A 21 3.41 1.42 17.07
C LYS A 21 3.15 2.47 16.01
N VAL A 22 1.97 2.52 15.40
CA VAL A 22 1.66 3.54 14.40
C VAL A 22 0.98 4.74 15.03
N ASN A 23 1.68 5.88 15.02
CA ASN A 23 1.05 7.17 15.31
C ASN A 23 0.33 7.73 14.06
N ILE A 24 -0.47 8.77 14.23
CA ILE A 24 -1.27 9.36 13.14
C ILE A 24 -0.41 9.85 11.96
N THR A 25 0.78 10.40 12.24
CA THR A 25 1.70 10.88 11.20
C THR A 25 2.28 9.74 10.39
N GLU A 26 2.69 8.65 11.05
CA GLU A 26 3.17 7.44 10.39
C GLU A 26 2.07 6.80 9.55
N PHE A 27 0.83 6.79 10.04
CA PHE A 27 -0.30 6.33 9.25
C PHE A 27 -0.51 7.16 7.99
N ILE A 28 -0.52 8.50 8.10
CA ILE A 28 -0.64 9.39 6.95
C ILE A 28 0.47 9.12 5.93
N ASN A 29 1.72 9.04 6.39
CA ASN A 29 2.87 8.76 5.52
C ASN A 29 2.73 7.40 4.82
N LEU A 30 2.23 6.37 5.52
CA LEU A 30 1.98 5.06 4.91
C LEU A 30 0.89 5.13 3.83
N MET A 31 -0.18 5.89 4.05
CA MET A 31 -1.26 6.05 3.08
C MET A 31 -0.81 6.83 1.84
N GLU A 32 -0.07 7.92 2.01
CA GLU A 32 0.47 8.70 0.89
C GLU A 32 1.44 7.87 0.03
N ASN A 33 2.37 7.16 0.68
CA ASN A 33 3.29 6.28 -0.03
C ASN A 33 2.56 5.12 -0.73
N GLY A 34 1.52 4.56 -0.11
CA GLY A 34 0.68 3.53 -0.72
C GLY A 34 -0.03 4.03 -1.98
N TYR A 35 -0.50 5.28 -1.97
CA TYR A 35 -1.11 5.90 -3.14
C TYR A 35 -0.12 6.09 -4.29
N LEU A 36 1.09 6.59 -4.00
CA LEU A 36 2.14 6.76 -5.00
C LEU A 36 2.54 5.41 -5.63
N LEU A 37 2.75 4.39 -4.80
CA LEU A 37 3.11 3.05 -5.25
C LEU A 37 2.02 2.42 -6.14
N LYS A 38 0.74 2.60 -5.78
CA LYS A 38 -0.38 2.14 -6.61
C LYS A 38 -0.32 2.72 -8.02
N ASN A 39 -0.06 4.03 -8.14
CA ASN A 39 -0.01 4.70 -9.44
C ASN A 39 1.17 4.20 -10.28
N GLU A 40 2.32 3.97 -9.66
CA GLU A 40 3.49 3.41 -10.33
C GLU A 40 3.25 1.98 -10.82
N VAL A 41 2.63 1.13 -10.00
CA VAL A 41 2.24 -0.24 -10.39
C VAL A 41 1.25 -0.22 -11.56
N ILE A 42 0.22 0.65 -11.53
CA ILE A 42 -0.72 0.79 -12.65
C ILE A 42 0.03 1.21 -13.92
N SER A 43 0.92 2.21 -13.83
CA SER A 43 1.72 2.68 -14.97
C SER A 43 2.62 1.60 -15.57
N LEU A 44 3.08 0.62 -14.77
CA LEU A 44 3.92 -0.48 -15.25
C LEU A 44 3.12 -1.61 -15.91
N LEU A 45 1.81 -1.68 -15.62
CA LEU A 45 0.93 -2.74 -16.12
C LEU A 45 0.08 -2.31 -17.34
N SER A 46 0.09 -1.01 -17.66
CA SER A 46 -0.57 -0.39 -18.83
C SER A 46 0.39 -0.21 -20.00
#